data_AF-A0ABD2PC34-F1
#
_entry.id   AF-A0ABD2PC34-F1
#
_cell.length_a   1.000
_cell.length_b   1.000
_cell.length_c   1.000
_cell.angle_alpha   90.00
_cell.angle_beta   90.00
_cell.angle_gamma   90.00
#
_symmetry.space_group_name_H-M   'P 1'
#
loop_
_entity.id
_entity.type
_entity.pdbx_description
1 polymer ?
#
loop_
_entity_poly.entity_id
_entity_poly.type
_entity_poly.pdbx_seq_one_letter_code
_entity_poly.pdbx_strand_id
1 'polypeptide(L)'
;MREEKPLLAQYIRLAYDTKPEHIIQLITKEWGLELPKLLISIQGGKANFELQPKLKKVLRKGLLKAARSTGAWIFTGGTNTGVTKHVGDVLLLERSQRTGRVITLGITPWGIVENNQELIGHNKEVPYHSISSPR
;
A
#
# COMPACT_ATOMS: atom_id res chain seq x y z
N MET A 1 20.49 -16.39 -11.65
CA MET A 1 19.72 -15.52 -10.73
C MET A 1 18.36 -15.29 -11.37
N ARG A 2 17.25 -15.56 -10.68
CA ARG A 2 15.92 -15.28 -11.24
C ARG A 2 15.66 -13.78 -11.06
N GLU A 3 15.50 -13.05 -12.15
CA GLU A 3 15.03 -11.67 -12.15
C GLU A 3 13.65 -11.62 -11.48
N GLU A 4 13.54 -10.87 -10.39
CA GLU A 4 12.27 -10.69 -9.69
C GLU A 4 11.42 -9.73 -10.52
N LYS A 5 10.26 -10.20 -11.02
CA LYS A 5 9.37 -9.37 -11.84
C LYS A 5 8.94 -8.13 -11.05
N PRO A 6 9.09 -6.90 -11.61
CA PRO A 6 8.74 -5.68 -10.90
C PRO A 6 7.26 -5.66 -10.52
N LEU A 7 6.98 -5.12 -9.34
CA LEU A 7 5.63 -5.01 -8.82
C LEU A 7 4.89 -3.88 -9.54
N LEU A 8 3.88 -4.22 -10.35
CA LEU A 8 2.97 -3.24 -10.92
C LEU A 8 1.93 -2.84 -9.87
N ALA A 9 1.88 -1.54 -9.54
CA ALA A 9 0.87 -0.93 -8.71
C ALA A 9 0.11 0.12 -9.52
N GLN A 10 -1.21 0.15 -9.38
CA GLN A 10 -2.04 1.20 -9.96
C GLN A 10 -2.01 2.42 -9.04
N TYR A 11 -1.92 3.61 -9.62
CA TYR A 11 -1.98 4.87 -8.87
C TYR A 11 -2.85 5.88 -9.59
N ILE A 12 -3.40 6.82 -8.83
CA ILE A 12 -4.11 7.99 -9.33
C ILE A 12 -3.78 9.18 -8.43
N ARG A 13 -3.68 10.37 -9.01
CA ARG A 13 -3.64 11.63 -8.26
C ARG A 13 -5.04 12.23 -8.27
N LEU A 14 -5.55 12.55 -7.09
CA LEU A 14 -6.86 13.17 -6.90
C LEU A 14 -6.68 14.62 -6.42
N ALA A 15 -7.61 15.49 -6.80
CA ALA A 15 -7.75 16.81 -6.19
C ALA A 15 -8.44 16.68 -4.83
N TYR A 16 -8.20 17.63 -3.92
CA TYR A 16 -8.73 17.58 -2.54
C TYR A 16 -10.27 17.61 -2.49
N ASP A 17 -10.89 18.20 -3.50
CA ASP A 17 -12.34 18.38 -3.69
C ASP A 17 -12.95 17.32 -4.62
N THR A 18 -12.18 16.28 -4.97
CA THR A 18 -12.71 15.14 -5.74
C THR A 18 -13.85 14.50 -4.96
N LYS A 19 -15.02 14.43 -5.60
CA LYS A 19 -16.21 13.78 -5.06
C LYS A 19 -15.93 12.30 -4.72
N PRO A 20 -16.27 11.83 -3.50
CA PRO A 20 -16.01 10.44 -3.09
C PRO A 20 -16.62 9.38 -4.02
N GLU A 21 -17.76 9.69 -4.66
CA GLU A 21 -18.45 8.78 -5.58
C GLU A 21 -17.56 8.39 -6.76
N HIS A 22 -16.74 9.32 -7.26
CA HIS A 22 -15.78 9.03 -8.33
C HIS A 22 -14.67 8.07 -7.87
N ILE A 23 -14.27 8.13 -6.59
CA ILE A 23 -13.27 7.23 -6.02
C ILE A 23 -13.85 5.80 -5.94
N ILE A 24 -15.11 5.67 -5.51
CA ILE A 24 -15.79 4.37 -5.48
C ILE A 24 -15.97 3.80 -6.88
N GLN A 25 -16.33 4.63 -7.86
CA GLN A 25 -16.42 4.22 -9.26
C GLN A 25 -15.07 3.74 -9.80
N LEU A 26 -13.99 4.50 -9.58
CA LEU A 26 -12.64 4.09 -9.97
C LEU A 26 -12.28 2.71 -9.41
N ILE A 27 -12.45 2.55 -8.10
CA ILE A 27 -12.07 1.32 -7.40
C ILE A 27 -12.87 0.11 -7.92
N THR A 28 -14.17 0.27 -8.14
CA THR A 28 -15.06 -0.85 -8.49
C THR A 28 -15.15 -1.13 -9.98
N LYS A 29 -15.03 -0.11 -10.84
CA LYS A 29 -15.19 -0.22 -12.30
C LYS A 29 -13.86 -0.29 -13.02
N GLU A 30 -12.96 0.65 -12.75
CA GLU A 30 -11.67 0.74 -13.46
C GLU A 30 -10.65 -0.26 -12.89
N TRP A 31 -10.56 -0.37 -11.56
CA TRP A 31 -9.65 -1.31 -10.90
C TRP A 31 -10.26 -2.70 -10.67
N GLY A 32 -11.57 -2.86 -10.91
CA GLY A 32 -12.27 -4.13 -10.80
C GLY A 32 -12.27 -4.75 -9.39
N LEU A 33 -12.16 -3.92 -8.34
CA LEU A 33 -12.13 -4.41 -6.96
C LEU A 33 -13.55 -4.49 -6.38
N GLU A 34 -13.87 -5.63 -5.75
CA GLU A 34 -15.12 -5.78 -5.00
C GLU A 34 -15.07 -5.02 -3.67
N LEU A 35 -16.16 -4.33 -3.32
CA LEU A 35 -16.22 -3.59 -2.07
C LEU A 35 -15.91 -4.47 -0.84
N PRO A 36 -15.06 -4.01 0.08
CA PRO A 36 -14.70 -4.78 1.25
C PRO A 36 -15.85 -4.82 2.24
N LYS A 37 -15.98 -5.94 2.95
CA LYS A 37 -16.86 -6.06 4.12
C LYS A 37 -16.27 -5.45 5.40
N LEU A 38 -14.95 -5.22 5.40
CA LEU A 38 -14.20 -4.70 6.54
C LEU A 38 -13.01 -3.87 6.06
N LEU A 39 -12.76 -2.75 6.76
CA LEU A 39 -11.60 -1.90 6.55
C LEU A 39 -10.68 -1.97 7.77
N ILE A 40 -9.39 -2.20 7.53
CA ILE A 40 -8.34 -2.12 8.55
C ILE A 40 -7.49 -0.90 8.24
N SER A 41 -7.63 0.17 9.00
CA SER A 41 -6.78 1.36 8.86
C SER A 41 -5.59 1.27 9.82
N ILE A 42 -4.39 1.36 9.27
CA ILE A 42 -3.14 1.37 10.04
C ILE A 42 -2.47 2.73 9.86
N GLN A 43 -2.39 3.45 10.98
CA GLN A 43 -1.75 4.74 11.11
C GLN A 43 -0.72 4.66 12.25
N GLY A 44 0.31 5.49 12.21
CA GLY A 44 1.29 5.53 13.30
C GLY A 44 2.39 6.55 13.09
N GLY A 45 3.36 6.55 14.01
CA GLY A 45 4.47 7.50 14.00
C GLY A 45 5.26 7.48 12.69
N LYS A 46 5.67 8.67 12.25
CA LYS A 46 6.46 8.87 11.01
C LYS A 46 7.94 8.55 11.18
N ALA A 47 8.47 8.65 12.41
CA ALA A 47 9.86 8.35 12.70
C ALA A 47 10.15 6.87 12.49
N ASN A 48 11.25 6.56 11.79
CA ASN A 48 11.71 5.19 11.62
C ASN A 48 12.17 4.60 12.95
N PHE A 49 11.86 3.33 13.17
CA PHE A 49 12.28 2.57 14.33
C PHE A 49 12.50 1.11 13.94
N GLU A 50 13.16 0.36 14.80
CA GLU A 50 13.34 -1.08 14.63
C GLU A 50 12.37 -1.85 15.52
N LEU A 51 11.63 -2.77 14.91
CA LEU A 51 10.78 -3.71 15.64
C LEU A 51 11.62 -4.91 16.07
N GLN A 52 11.47 -5.31 17.33
CA GLN A 52 12.03 -6.58 17.79
C GLN A 52 11.56 -7.74 16.88
N PRO A 53 12.43 -8.70 16.51
CA PRO A 53 12.08 -9.77 15.57
C PRO A 53 10.82 -10.57 15.95
N LYS A 54 10.63 -10.82 17.26
CA LYS A 54 9.45 -11.50 17.79
C LYS A 54 8.16 -10.72 17.50
N LEU A 55 8.19 -9.39 17.71
CA LEU A 55 7.05 -8.52 17.46
C LEU A 55 6.76 -8.40 15.96
N LYS A 56 7.79 -8.26 15.11
CA LYS A 56 7.65 -8.26 13.65
C LYS A 56 6.95 -9.55 13.16
N LYS A 57 7.31 -10.70 13.72
CA LYS A 57 6.70 -12.00 13.38
C LYS A 57 5.23 -12.10 13.81
N VAL A 58 4.91 -11.66 15.03
CA VAL A 58 3.53 -11.69 15.56
C VAL A 58 2.64 -10.73 14.79
N LEU A 59 3.09 -9.49 14.58
CA LEU A 59 2.38 -8.48 13.79
C LEU A 59 2.07 -9.00 12.39
N ARG A 60 3.08 -9.54 11.70
CA ARG A 60 2.93 -10.14 10.37
C ARG A 60 1.82 -11.19 10.37
N LYS A 61 1.94 -12.20 11.23
CA LYS A 61 0.99 -13.33 11.26
C LYS A 61 -0.42 -12.86 11.59
N GLY A 62 -0.57 -11.98 12.58
CA GLY A 62 -1.87 -11.47 13.02
C GLY A 62 -2.57 -10.65 11.94
N LEU A 63 -1.87 -9.66 11.38
CA LEU A 63 -2.43 -8.76 10.37
C LEU A 63 -2.88 -9.52 9.11
N LEU A 64 -2.01 -10.38 8.59
CA LEU A 64 -2.33 -11.16 7.39
C LEU A 64 -3.46 -12.15 7.62
N LYS A 65 -3.47 -12.80 8.80
CA LYS A 65 -4.57 -13.72 9.15
C LYS A 65 -5.89 -12.97 9.19
N ALA A 66 -5.95 -11.82 9.85
CA ALA A 66 -7.17 -11.02 9.96
C ALA A 66 -7.67 -10.53 8.61
N ALA A 67 -6.77 -10.00 7.77
CA ALA A 67 -7.12 -9.50 6.44
C ALA A 67 -7.64 -10.62 5.53
N ARG A 68 -6.96 -11.77 5.50
CA ARG A 68 -7.36 -12.91 4.68
C ARG A 68 -8.66 -13.56 5.15
N SER A 69 -8.84 -13.73 6.47
CA SER A 69 -10.03 -14.42 7.00
C SER A 69 -11.33 -13.65 6.78
N THR A 70 -11.22 -12.33 6.58
CA THR A 70 -12.38 -11.43 6.45
C THR A 70 -12.54 -10.85 5.05
N GLY A 71 -11.53 -10.99 4.18
CA GLY A 71 -11.47 -10.25 2.92
C GLY A 71 -11.31 -8.74 3.13
N ALA A 72 -10.74 -8.31 4.26
CA ALA A 72 -10.60 -6.90 4.57
C ALA A 72 -9.59 -6.19 3.66
N TRP A 73 -9.85 -4.91 3.41
CA TRP A 73 -8.86 -4.03 2.82
C TRP A 73 -8.01 -3.38 3.89
N ILE A 74 -6.71 -3.28 3.62
CA ILE A 74 -5.78 -2.54 4.47
C ILE A 74 -5.60 -1.14 3.91
N PHE A 75 -5.87 -0.12 4.74
CA PHE A 75 -5.60 1.28 4.44
C PHE A 75 -4.39 1.73 5.25
N THR A 76 -3.45 2.41 4.61
CA THR A 76 -2.26 2.92 5.29
C THR A 76 -1.75 4.21 4.64
N GLY A 77 -0.80 4.88 5.28
CA GLY A 77 -0.27 6.17 4.83
C GLY A 77 0.60 6.12 3.57
N GLY A 78 0.82 4.94 2.97
CA GLY A 78 1.51 4.77 1.68
C GLY A 78 2.97 5.23 1.61
N THR A 79 3.61 5.57 2.73
CA THR A 79 5.01 6.02 2.79
C THR A 79 5.95 4.93 3.30
N ASN A 80 7.21 4.97 2.88
CA ASN A 80 8.25 4.07 3.39
C ASN A 80 8.86 4.57 4.71
N THR A 81 8.02 4.95 5.67
CA THR A 81 8.45 5.53 6.95
C THR A 81 7.68 4.97 8.14
N GLY A 82 8.36 4.90 9.28
CA GLY A 82 7.81 4.53 10.59
C GLY A 82 6.91 3.30 10.57
N VAL A 83 5.69 3.42 11.09
CA VAL A 83 4.75 2.30 11.15
C VAL A 83 4.38 1.79 9.75
N THR A 84 4.19 2.68 8.77
CA THR A 84 3.80 2.32 7.40
C THR A 84 4.86 1.46 6.72
N LYS A 85 6.15 1.71 6.96
CA LYS A 85 7.26 0.87 6.49
C LYS A 85 7.12 -0.57 6.98
N HIS A 86 6.83 -0.78 8.26
CA HIS A 86 6.65 -2.13 8.82
C HIS A 86 5.43 -2.85 8.26
N VAL A 87 4.35 -2.13 7.95
CA VAL A 87 3.18 -2.69 7.24
C VAL A 87 3.58 -3.12 5.83
N GLY A 88 4.33 -2.27 5.10
CA GLY A 88 4.85 -2.59 3.77
C GLY A 88 5.71 -3.86 3.76
N ASP A 89 6.65 -4.00 4.69
CA ASP A 89 7.49 -5.19 4.87
C ASP A 89 6.64 -6.47 5.07
N VAL A 90 5.60 -6.38 5.90
CA VAL A 90 4.67 -7.48 6.17
C VAL A 90 3.97 -7.95 4.91
N LEU A 91 3.58 -7.02 4.04
CA LEU A 91 2.81 -7.30 2.82
C LEU A 91 3.69 -7.73 1.63
N LEU A 92 4.93 -7.25 1.54
CA LEU A 92 5.88 -7.63 0.48
C LEU A 92 6.28 -9.10 0.58
N LEU A 93 6.59 -9.59 1.80
CA LEU A 93 7.06 -10.95 2.05
C LEU A 93 6.02 -12.04 1.70
N GLU A 94 4.76 -11.69 1.58
CA GLU A 94 3.66 -12.62 1.33
C GLU A 94 3.34 -12.82 -0.16
N ARG A 95 3.88 -11.99 -1.06
CA ARG A 95 3.53 -12.01 -2.49
C ARG A 95 4.01 -13.27 -3.23
N SER A 96 4.82 -14.12 -2.58
CA SER A 96 5.24 -15.43 -3.08
C SER A 96 4.13 -16.49 -3.04
N GLN A 97 3.03 -16.26 -2.32
CA GLN A 97 1.90 -17.20 -2.23
C GLN A 97 0.74 -16.77 -3.15
N ARG A 98 0.43 -17.59 -4.16
CA ARG A 98 -0.59 -17.32 -5.20
C ARG A 98 -2.04 -17.25 -4.67
N THR A 99 -2.30 -17.69 -3.44
CA THR A 99 -3.64 -17.74 -2.84
C THR A 99 -3.77 -16.71 -1.71
N GLY A 100 -4.84 -15.90 -1.74
CA GLY A 100 -5.15 -14.94 -0.67
C GLY A 100 -4.39 -13.61 -0.72
N ARG A 101 -4.37 -12.96 -1.89
CA ARG A 101 -3.83 -11.60 -2.08
C ARG A 101 -4.62 -10.61 -1.21
N VAL A 102 -3.93 -9.98 -0.27
CA VAL A 102 -4.50 -8.91 0.55
C VAL A 102 -4.55 -7.62 -0.27
N ILE A 103 -5.71 -6.98 -0.35
CA ILE A 103 -5.85 -5.67 -0.98
C ILE A 103 -5.35 -4.61 -0.02
N THR A 104 -4.47 -3.73 -0.51
CA THR A 104 -3.87 -2.66 0.30
C THR A 104 -3.91 -1.36 -0.49
N LEU A 105 -4.39 -0.30 0.16
CA LEU A 105 -4.48 1.04 -0.37
C LEU A 105 -3.58 1.96 0.45
N GLY A 106 -2.62 2.60 -0.24
CA GLY A 106 -1.77 3.65 0.32
C GLY A 106 -2.34 5.01 -0.04
N ILE A 107 -2.61 5.84 0.95
CA ILE A 107 -3.10 7.22 0.75
C ILE A 107 -2.05 8.18 1.26
N THR A 108 -1.46 8.95 0.34
CA THR A 108 -0.32 9.83 0.62
C THR A 108 -0.56 11.21 0.00
N PRO A 109 -0.30 12.31 0.71
CA PRO A 109 -0.30 13.64 0.12
C PRO A 109 0.73 13.74 -1.03
N TRP A 110 0.31 14.26 -2.18
CA TRP A 110 1.18 14.38 -3.36
C TRP A 110 2.48 15.15 -3.10
N GLY A 111 2.42 16.17 -2.24
CA GLY A 111 3.57 17.02 -1.91
C GLY A 111 4.69 16.32 -1.14
N ILE A 112 4.46 15.13 -0.59
CA ILE A 112 5.49 14.34 0.11
C ILE A 112 5.91 13.09 -0.67
N VAL A 113 5.33 12.87 -1.86
CA VAL A 113 5.75 11.81 -2.76
C VAL A 113 7.04 12.28 -3.44
N GLU A 114 8.13 11.55 -3.21
CA GLU A 114 9.40 11.82 -3.85
C GLU A 114 9.32 11.57 -5.36
N ASN A 115 10.06 12.33 -6.16
CA ASN A 115 10.04 12.24 -7.63
C ASN A 115 8.64 12.29 -8.26
N ASN A 116 7.70 12.99 -7.62
CA ASN A 116 6.31 13.03 -8.06
C ASN A 116 6.13 13.56 -9.50
N GLN A 117 7.08 14.35 -10.00
CA GLN A 117 7.06 14.84 -11.39
C GLN A 117 7.17 13.72 -12.42
N GLU A 118 7.87 12.62 -12.11
CA GLU A 118 8.01 11.47 -13.00
C GLU A 118 6.70 10.69 -13.15
N LEU A 119 5.83 10.78 -12.14
CA LEU A 119 4.50 10.17 -12.11
C LEU A 119 3.44 11.00 -12.85
N ILE A 120 3.82 12.12 -13.49
CA ILE A 120 2.87 12.96 -14.23
C ILE A 120 2.67 12.42 -15.66
N GLY A 121 1.43 12.08 -15.96
CA GLY A 121 1.00 11.70 -17.30
C GLY A 121 -0.26 10.86 -17.30
N HIS A 122 -0.68 10.47 -18.49
CA HIS A 122 -1.84 9.59 -18.69
C HIS A 122 -1.37 8.22 -19.16
N ASN A 123 -1.87 7.16 -18.52
CA ASN A 123 -1.63 5.77 -18.87
C ASN A 123 -0.13 5.42 -19.08
N LYS A 124 0.70 5.76 -18.09
CA LYS A 124 2.15 5.52 -18.12
C LYS A 124 2.55 4.50 -17.06
N GLU A 125 3.43 3.59 -17.45
CA GLU A 125 4.21 2.79 -16.50
C GLU A 125 5.50 3.54 -16.18
N VAL A 126 5.76 3.76 -14.88
CA VAL A 126 6.91 4.52 -14.41
C VAL A 126 7.66 3.64 -13.40
N PRO A 127 8.95 3.35 -13.61
CA PRO A 127 9.78 2.73 -12.60
C PRO A 127 9.83 3.63 -11.36
N TYR A 128 9.44 3.10 -10.20
CA TYR A 128 9.43 3.87 -8.97
C TYR A 128 10.12 3.11 -7.85
N HIS A 129 11.12 3.73 -7.23
CA HIS A 129 11.87 3.16 -6.12
C HIS A 129 11.64 3.98 -4.86
N SER A 130 11.11 3.34 -3.81
CA SER A 130 10.96 4.00 -2.52
C SER A 130 12.33 4.24 -1.88
N ILE A 131 12.61 5.49 -1.49
CA ILE A 131 13.80 5.83 -0.71
C ILE A 131 13.59 5.31 0.72
N SER A 132 14.62 4.69 1.31
CA SER A 132 14.59 4.14 2.68
C SER A 132 14.67 5.22 3.78
N SER A 133 15.11 6.42 3.41
CA SER A 133 15.27 7.58 4.29
C SER A 133 14.96 8.88 3.52
N PRO A 134 13.76 9.46 3.66
CA PRO A 134 13.51 10.83 3.20
C PRO A 134 14.36 11.81 4.03
N ARG A 135 14.74 12.94 3.43
CA ARG A 135 15.51 14.00 4.12
C ARG A 135 14.68 14.69 5.21
#